data_AF-A0A7I7PDJ0-F1
#
_entry.id   AF-A0A7I7PDJ0-F1
#
_cell.length_a   1.000
_cell.length_b   1.000
_cell.length_c   1.000
_cell.angle_alpha   90.00
_cell.angle_beta   90.00
_cell.angle_gamma   90.00
#
_symmetry.space_group_name_H-M   'P 1'
#
loop_
_entity.id
_entity.type
_entity.pdbx_description
1 polymer ?
#
loop_
_entity_poly.entity_id
_entity_poly.type
_entity_poly.pdbx_seq_one_letter_code
_entity_poly.pdbx_strand_id
1 'polypeptide(L)'
;MLIWTVVLFDRVGEGTLGLGEVMGEPVHLVVRGPYQHVRNPMITGVLCILLGEAAITALAWLLAWFATFLVFQATAIRFWEEPHLAERYGSEYLDYRRNVPRWIPRISGWEPAR
;
A
#
# COMPACT_ATOMS: atom_id res chain seq x y z
N MET A 1 -12.92 -0.32 6.66
CA MET A 1 -11.59 -0.38 6.03
C MET A 1 -11.03 1.01 5.80
N LEU A 2 -11.58 1.82 4.88
CA LEU A 2 -11.09 3.19 4.61
C LEU A 2 -11.15 4.12 5.83
N ILE A 3 -12.24 4.07 6.60
CA ILE A 3 -12.39 4.81 7.87
C ILE A 3 -11.39 4.33 8.91
N TRP A 4 -11.04 3.04 8.89
CA TRP A 4 -10.11 2.45 9.86
C TRP A 4 -8.67 2.88 9.58
N THR A 5 -8.28 2.98 8.31
CA THR A 5 -6.97 3.51 7.91
C THR A 5 -6.81 4.98 8.28
N VAL A 6 -7.85 5.80 8.07
CA VAL A 6 -7.83 7.21 8.45
C VAL A 6 -7.67 7.38 9.96
N VAL A 7 -8.43 6.61 10.76
CA VAL A 7 -8.35 6.67 12.23
C VAL A 7 -7.01 6.14 12.77
N LEU A 8 -6.40 5.15 12.11
CA LEU A 8 -5.12 4.61 12.52
C LEU A 8 -3.97 5.60 12.27
N PHE A 9 -3.99 6.30 11.13
CA PHE A 9 -3.00 7.34 10.81
C PHE A 9 -3.08 8.51 11.79
N ASP A 10 -4.30 8.96 12.11
CA ASP A 10 -4.55 10.03 13.07
C ASP A 10 -4.08 9.67 14.49
N ARG A 11 -4.39 8.47 14.98
CA ARG A 11 -4.12 8.10 16.38
C ARG A 11 -2.76 7.48 16.66
N VAL A 12 -2.12 6.89 15.65
CA VAL A 12 -0.89 6.09 15.82
C VAL A 12 0.27 6.63 14.99
N GLY A 13 -0.02 7.33 13.88
CA GLY A 13 0.99 7.82 12.96
C GLY A 13 1.54 9.22 13.28
N GLU A 14 0.88 10.01 14.14
CA GLU A 14 1.18 11.44 14.34
C GLU A 14 1.34 12.21 13.01
N GLY A 15 0.56 11.82 11.99
CA GLY A 15 0.68 12.32 10.62
C GLY A 15 -0.46 11.85 9.72
N THR A 16 -0.76 12.64 8.69
CA THR A 16 -1.82 12.38 7.71
C THR A 16 -1.31 11.59 6.49
N LEU A 17 -2.20 11.19 5.58
CA LEU A 17 -1.83 10.66 4.25
C LEU A 17 -1.25 11.78 3.38
N GLY A 18 -0.11 12.33 3.82
CA GLY A 18 0.57 13.44 3.19
C GLY A 18 1.62 12.96 2.20
N LEU A 19 1.64 13.57 1.01
CA LEU A 19 2.77 13.46 0.09
C LEU A 19 3.90 14.35 0.59
N GLY A 20 4.93 13.74 1.17
CA GLY A 20 6.15 14.42 1.60
C GLY A 20 6.09 15.10 2.97
N GLU A 21 7.25 15.63 3.39
CA GLU A 21 7.52 16.25 4.70
C GLU A 21 6.56 17.39 5.07
N VAL A 22 5.86 17.99 4.08
CA VAL A 22 4.96 19.14 4.28
C VAL A 22 3.57 18.73 4.81
N MET A 23 3.16 17.48 4.62
CA MET A 23 1.81 17.00 4.95
C MET A 23 1.77 15.88 6.02
N GLY A 24 2.88 15.66 6.73
CA GLY A 24 2.94 14.71 7.86
C GLY A 24 3.07 13.25 7.43
N GLU A 25 4.11 12.94 6.65
CA GLU A 25 4.46 11.58 6.28
C GLU A 25 5.11 10.85 7.49
N PRO A 26 4.73 9.60 7.83
CA PRO A 26 5.19 8.93 9.04
C PRO A 26 6.72 8.87 9.14
N VAL A 27 7.26 9.17 10.32
CA VAL A 27 8.72 9.13 10.59
C VAL A 27 9.23 7.69 10.77
N HIS A 28 8.34 6.77 11.15
CA HIS A 28 8.63 5.35 11.33
C HIS A 28 7.78 4.50 10.39
N LEU A 29 8.37 3.42 9.88
CA LEU A 29 7.67 2.45 9.04
C LEU A 29 6.53 1.80 9.84
N VAL A 30 5.28 2.20 9.58
CA VAL A 30 4.11 1.69 10.30
C VAL A 30 3.73 0.30 9.77
N VAL A 31 4.37 -0.74 10.32
CA VAL A 31 4.04 -2.15 10.02
C VAL A 31 2.97 -2.67 10.99
N ARG A 32 1.80 -2.03 11.04
CA ARG A 32 0.67 -2.46 11.87
C ARG A 32 -0.61 -2.64 11.05
N GLY A 33 -1.37 -3.69 11.36
CA GLY A 33 -2.65 -4.01 10.72
C GLY A 33 -2.53 -4.46 9.26
N PRO A 34 -3.22 -3.82 8.30
CA PRO A 34 -3.25 -4.29 6.91
C PRO A 34 -1.89 -4.24 6.21
N TYR A 35 -0.99 -3.35 6.65
CA TYR A 35 0.40 -3.27 6.17
C TYR A 35 1.26 -4.49 6.54
N GLN A 36 0.84 -5.31 7.50
CA GLN A 36 1.52 -6.56 7.85
C GLN A 36 1.25 -7.67 6.82
N HIS A 37 0.16 -7.54 6.06
CA HIS A 37 -0.32 -8.56 5.14
C HIS A 37 0.05 -8.21 3.69
N VAL A 38 0.02 -6.92 3.32
CA VAL A 38 0.42 -6.43 2.00
C VAL A 38 1.06 -5.05 2.13
N ARG A 39 2.06 -4.75 1.30
CA ARG A 39 2.76 -3.46 1.36
C ARG A 39 1.87 -2.27 1.03
N ASN A 40 0.92 -2.44 0.10
CA ASN A 40 0.06 -1.38 -0.41
C ASN A 40 -1.43 -1.75 -0.30
N PRO A 41 -2.00 -1.84 0.92
CA PRO A 41 -3.36 -2.33 1.15
C PRO A 41 -4.42 -1.45 0.50
N MET A 42 -4.18 -0.14 0.42
CA MET A 42 -5.08 0.81 -0.24
C MET A 42 -5.18 0.51 -1.74
N ILE A 43 -4.05 0.33 -2.42
CA ILE A 43 -4.01 0.05 -3.86
C ILE A 43 -4.67 -1.31 -4.14
N THR A 44 -4.38 -2.33 -3.33
CA THR A 44 -5.06 -3.64 -3.44
C THR A 44 -6.57 -3.49 -3.28
N GLY A 45 -7.04 -2.68 -2.33
CA GLY A 45 -8.47 -2.41 -2.14
C GLY A 45 -9.12 -1.75 -3.36
N VAL A 46 -8.48 -0.73 -3.93
CA VAL A 46 -8.95 -0.04 -5.15
C VAL A 46 -8.99 -1.00 -6.34
N LEU A 47 -7.96 -1.83 -6.51
CA LEU A 47 -7.92 -2.87 -7.55
C LEU A 47 -9.04 -3.89 -7.39
N CYS A 48 -9.35 -4.34 -6.17
CA CYS A 48 -10.47 -5.23 -5.91
C CYS A 48 -11.83 -4.60 -6.25
N ILE A 49 -12.01 -3.31 -5.94
CA ILE A 49 -13.25 -2.58 -6.29
C ILE A 49 -13.38 -2.45 -7.81
N LEU A 50 -12.32 -2.01 -8.50
CA LEU A 50 -12.30 -1.90 -9.95
C LEU A 50 -12.57 -3.24 -10.64
N LEU A 51 -11.99 -4.33 -10.12
CA LEU A 51 -12.21 -5.67 -10.65
C LEU A 51 -13.66 -6.14 -10.39
N GLY A 52 -14.20 -5.89 -9.20
CA GLY A 52 -15.60 -6.19 -8.87
C GLY A 52 -16.58 -5.41 -9.73
N GLU A 53 -16.31 -4.13 -9.98
CA GLU A 53 -17.11 -3.28 -10.85
C GLU A 53 -17.04 -3.75 -12.31
N ALA A 54 -15.85 -4.08 -12.82
CA ALA A 54 -15.68 -4.66 -14.15
C ALA A 54 -16.43 -6.01 -14.28
N ALA A 55 -16.42 -6.84 -13.24
CA ALA A 55 -17.10 -8.13 -13.23
C ALA A 55 -18.64 -7.99 -13.19
N ILE A 56 -19.18 -7.07 -12.39
CA ILE A 56 -20.63 -6.83 -12.28
C ILE A 56 -21.19 -6.22 -13.56
N THR A 57 -20.45 -5.26 -14.14
CA THR A 57 -20.90 -4.51 -15.32
C THR A 57 -20.61 -5.25 -16.64
N ALA A 58 -19.68 -6.23 -16.63
CA ALA A 58 -19.23 -6.99 -17.80
C ALA A 58 -18.73 -6.12 -18.97
N LEU A 59 -18.31 -4.89 -18.67
CA LEU A 59 -17.83 -3.93 -19.67
C LEU A 59 -16.31 -4.04 -19.85
N ALA A 60 -15.88 -4.35 -21.08
CA ALA A 60 -14.46 -4.53 -21.41
C ALA A 60 -13.62 -3.25 -21.17
N TRP A 61 -14.21 -2.05 -21.23
CA TRP A 61 -13.49 -0.80 -20.99
C TRP A 61 -13.07 -0.65 -19.52
N LEU A 62 -13.86 -1.15 -18.56
CA LEU A 62 -13.51 -1.15 -17.15
C LEU A 62 -12.36 -2.11 -16.87
N LEU A 63 -12.29 -3.23 -17.60
CA LEU A 63 -11.16 -4.15 -17.53
C LEU A 63 -9.88 -3.53 -18.10
N ALA A 64 -10.00 -2.79 -19.21
CA ALA A 64 -8.88 -2.03 -19.77
C ALA A 64 -8.40 -0.95 -18.80
N TRP A 65 -9.32 -0.22 -18.17
CA TRP A 65 -9.02 0.77 -17.15
C TRP A 65 -8.32 0.16 -15.94
N PHE A 66 -8.82 -0.97 -15.43
CA PHE A 66 -8.18 -1.75 -14.37
C PHE A 66 -6.74 -2.11 -14.74
N ALA A 67 -6.51 -2.63 -15.95
CA ALA A 67 -5.18 -3.00 -16.42
C ALA A 67 -4.24 -1.79 -16.51
N THR A 68 -4.71 -0.67 -17.08
CA THR A 68 -3.93 0.58 -17.15
C THR A 68 -3.58 1.09 -15.76
N PHE A 69 -4.55 1.13 -14.84
CA PHE A 69 -4.33 1.59 -13.47
C PHE A 69 -3.35 0.68 -12.73
N LEU A 70 -3.47 -0.64 -12.89
CA LEU A 70 -2.56 -1.61 -12.30
C LEU A 70 -1.12 -1.43 -12.79
N VAL A 71 -0.93 -1.24 -14.11
CA VAL A 71 0.40 -1.01 -14.69
C VAL A 71 1.00 0.32 -14.22
N PHE A 72 0.19 1.39 -14.20
CA PHE A 72 0.62 2.70 -13.72
C PHE A 72 1.07 2.64 -12.27
N GLN A 73 0.25 2.09 -11.38
CA GLN A 73 0.58 1.94 -9.96
C GLN A 73 1.81 1.04 -9.78
N ALA A 74 1.88 -0.09 -10.50
CA ALA A 74 3.03 -0.99 -10.40
C ALA A 74 4.34 -0.31 -10.80
N THR A 75 4.29 0.54 -11.81
CA THR A 75 5.44 1.33 -12.29
C THR A 75 5.80 2.41 -11.26
N ALA A 76 4.83 3.20 -10.80
CA ALA A 76 5.07 4.26 -9.81
C ALA A 76 5.68 3.69 -8.52
N ILE A 77 5.10 2.62 -7.97
CA ILE A 77 5.61 1.96 -6.76
C ILE A 77 7.06 1.49 -6.99
N ARG A 78 7.33 0.81 -8.12
CA ARG A 78 8.64 0.21 -8.39
C ARG A 78 9.75 1.23 -8.59
N PHE A 79 9.45 2.36 -9.24
CA PHE A 79 10.44 3.34 -9.66
C PHE A 79 10.56 4.55 -8.74
N TRP A 80 9.50 4.90 -8.02
CA TRP A 80 9.50 6.08 -7.15
C TRP A 80 9.42 5.69 -5.68
N GLU A 81 8.44 4.86 -5.31
CA GLU A 81 8.16 4.59 -3.90
C GLU A 81 9.21 3.67 -3.27
N GLU A 82 9.57 2.55 -3.91
CA GLU A 82 10.53 1.61 -3.34
C GLU A 82 11.95 2.15 -3.18
N PRO A 83 12.52 2.93 -4.13
CA PRO A 83 13.82 3.56 -3.94
C PRO A 83 13.78 4.60 -2.83
N HIS A 84 12.74 5.45 -2.81
CA HIS A 84 12.60 6.48 -1.78
C HIS A 84 12.47 5.89 -0.37
N LEU A 85 11.67 4.83 -0.22
CA LEU A 85 11.54 4.10 1.05
C LEU A 85 12.84 3.37 1.43
N ALA A 86 13.58 2.82 0.47
CA ALA A 86 14.87 2.18 0.73
C ALA A 86 15.96 3.18 1.15
N GLU A 87 15.97 4.38 0.56
CA GLU A 87 16.88 5.46 0.95
C GLU A 87 16.55 6.00 2.35
N ARG A 88 15.26 6.14 2.68
CA ARG A 88 14.80 6.72 3.96
C ARG A 88 14.90 5.76 5.14
N TYR A 89 14.49 4.50 4.96
CA TYR A 89 14.39 3.51 6.05
C TYR A 89 15.49 2.45 6.03
N GLY A 90 16.34 2.43 4.99
CA GLY A 90 17.52 1.56 4.94
C GLY A 90 17.21 0.07 5.11
N SER A 91 17.90 -0.57 6.06
CA SER A 91 17.82 -2.01 6.32
C SER A 91 16.45 -2.47 6.84
N GLU A 92 15.74 -1.64 7.60
CA GLU A 92 14.40 -1.98 8.11
C GLU A 92 13.41 -2.20 6.98
N TYR A 93 13.47 -1.35 5.94
CA TYR A 93 12.64 -1.51 4.75
C TYR A 93 13.06 -2.71 3.89
N LEU A 94 14.35 -3.03 3.82
CA LEU A 94 14.81 -4.21 3.10
C LEU A 94 14.30 -5.51 3.72
N ASP A 95 14.30 -5.61 5.06
CA ASP A 95 13.75 -6.77 5.77
C ASP A 95 12.22 -6.82 5.67
N TYR A 96 11.54 -5.68 5.78
CA TYR A 96 10.11 -5.60 5.51
C TYR A 96 9.76 -6.05 4.08
N ARG A 97 10.50 -5.60 3.07
CA ARG A 97 10.29 -5.94 1.65
C ARG A 97 10.50 -7.43 1.37
N ARG A 98 11.40 -8.09 2.11
CA ARG A 98 11.63 -9.55 2.01
C ARG A 98 10.48 -10.35 2.59
N ASN A 99 9.84 -9.84 3.64
CA ASN A 99 8.84 -10.58 4.39
C ASN A 99 7.39 -10.28 3.98
N VAL A 100 7.12 -9.11 3.39
CA VAL A 100 5.76 -8.69 3.01
C VAL A 100 5.62 -8.57 1.48
N PRO A 101 4.70 -9.33 0.85
CA PRO A 101 4.44 -9.25 -0.59
C PRO A 101 3.84 -7.91 -1.00
N ARG A 102 4.06 -7.53 -2.27
CA ARG A 102 3.66 -6.21 -2.79
C ARG A 102 2.15 -6.09 -3.04
N TRP A 103 1.52 -7.17 -3.50
CA TRP A 103 0.15 -7.13 -4.07
C TRP A 103 -0.83 -8.09 -3.40
N ILE A 104 -0.39 -9.33 -3.16
CA ILE A 104 -1.23 -10.40 -2.62
C ILE A 104 -1.15 -10.34 -1.09
N PRO A 105 -2.25 -10.10 -0.37
CA PRO A 105 -2.24 -10.11 1.08
C PRO A 105 -1.88 -11.51 1.59
N ARG A 106 -0.89 -11.57 2.48
CA ARG A 106 -0.64 -12.77 3.29
C ARG A 106 -1.84 -12.99 4.20
N ILE A 107 -2.08 -14.25 4.58
CA ILE A 107 -3.08 -14.60 5.60
C ILE A 107 -2.50 -14.40 7.01
N SER A 108 -1.18 -14.60 7.17
CA SER A 108 -0.44 -14.29 8.40
C SER A 108 0.24 -12.94 8.28
N GLY A 109 -0.10 -11.98 9.15
CA GLY A 109 0.63 -10.71 9.26
C GLY A 109 2.09 -10.96 9.65
N TRP A 110 3.02 -10.26 8.99
CA TRP A 110 4.40 -10.24 9.43
C TRP A 110 4.56 -9.30 10.63
N GLU A 111 5.09 -9.84 11.72
CA GLU A 111 5.54 -9.05 12.86
C GLU A 111 7.07 -9.05 12.88
N PRO A 112 7.72 -7.87 12.86
CA PRO A 112 9.16 -7.80 13.04
C PRO A 112 9.53 -8.40 14.40
N ALA A 113 10.55 -9.25 14.42
CA ALA A 113 11.14 -9.75 15.66
C ALA A 113 11.68 -8.53 16.44
N ARG A 114 11.17 -8.32 17.65
CA ARG A 114 11.59 -7.22 18.54
C ARG A 114 13.06 -7.32 18.92
#